data_AF-A0A0T7H166-F1
#
_entry.id   AF-A0A0T7H166-F1
#
_cell.length_a   1.000
_cell.length_b   1.000
_cell.length_c   1.000
_cell.angle_alpha   90.00
_cell.angle_beta   90.00
_cell.angle_gamma   90.00
#
_symmetry.space_group_name_H-M   'P 1'
#
loop_
_entity.id
_entity.type
_entity.pdbx_description
1 polymer ?
#
loop_
_entity_poly.entity_id
_entity_poly.type
_entity_poly.pdbx_seq_one_letter_code
_entity_poly.pdbx_strand_id
1 'polypeptide(L)'
;MRMPAIVFGLLFSLLAAAGAEARVYKSPQALIKSLYADTIDPAEDDAPSPYSAYFSDALNESLTANGEAVDFDPILAGQDGVASNIQLSPPIVFDNTAELEVSFRNGKLSATLFYTLVRENGGWKVDDIADQSGDEPWSLRDLLGQ
;
A
#
# COMPACT_ATOMS: atom_id res chain seq x y z
N MET A 1 34.04 -64.26 1.43
CA MET A 1 33.25 -63.93 2.64
C MET A 1 32.94 -62.44 2.62
N ARG A 2 31.67 -62.11 2.90
CA ARG A 2 31.08 -60.80 3.26
C ARG A 2 30.59 -59.91 2.12
N MET A 3 29.38 -59.42 2.39
CA MET A 3 28.29 -58.97 1.53
C MET A 3 28.24 -57.42 1.44
N PRO A 4 27.36 -56.87 0.58
CA PRO A 4 27.31 -55.47 0.14
C PRO A 4 26.33 -54.60 0.95
N ALA A 5 26.22 -53.32 0.56
CA ALA A 5 25.21 -52.26 0.85
C ALA A 5 25.95 -50.95 1.20
N ILE A 6 25.57 -49.75 0.74
CA ILE A 6 24.27 -49.09 0.92
C ILE A 6 24.09 -47.99 -0.15
N VAL A 7 22.85 -47.87 -0.61
CA VAL A 7 22.21 -46.85 -1.47
C VAL A 7 22.06 -45.52 -0.74
N PHE A 8 22.09 -44.38 -1.45
CA PHE A 8 21.22 -43.17 -1.30
C PHE A 8 21.91 -41.99 -2.03
N GLY A 9 21.38 -41.45 -3.13
CA GLY A 9 20.18 -40.63 -3.12
C GLY A 9 20.57 -39.16 -2.95
N LEU A 10 21.18 -38.55 -3.98
CA LEU A 10 21.52 -37.12 -3.98
C LEU A 10 20.23 -36.31 -4.12
N LEU A 11 19.83 -35.76 -2.97
CA LEU A 11 18.66 -34.91 -2.76
C LEU A 11 18.74 -33.65 -3.64
N PHE A 12 17.72 -33.43 -4.46
CA PHE A 12 17.44 -32.14 -5.09
C PHE A 12 16.92 -31.18 -4.00
N SER A 13 17.80 -30.35 -3.43
CA SER A 13 17.39 -29.23 -2.60
C SER A 13 16.94 -28.08 -3.50
N LEU A 14 15.69 -28.13 -3.97
CA LEU A 14 14.99 -26.95 -4.47
C LEU A 14 14.72 -26.04 -3.27
N LEU A 15 15.60 -25.07 -3.06
CA LEU A 15 15.33 -23.93 -2.20
C LEU A 15 14.24 -23.11 -2.92
N ALA A 16 12.98 -23.33 -2.56
CA ALA A 16 11.89 -22.46 -2.95
C ALA A 16 12.13 -21.12 -2.27
N ALA A 17 12.79 -20.19 -2.99
CA ALA A 17 12.68 -18.78 -2.67
C ALA A 17 11.20 -18.43 -2.86
N ALA A 18 10.45 -18.43 -1.75
CA ALA A 18 9.17 -17.77 -1.69
C ALA A 18 9.47 -16.27 -1.85
N GLY A 19 9.61 -15.83 -3.10
CA GLY A 19 9.59 -14.41 -3.40
C GLY A 19 8.29 -13.86 -2.84
N ALA A 20 8.37 -12.76 -2.10
CA ALA A 20 7.20 -11.94 -1.82
C ALA A 20 6.69 -11.46 -3.18
N GLU A 21 5.78 -12.23 -3.79
CA GLU A 21 5.12 -11.78 -4.99
C GLU A 21 4.33 -10.54 -4.60
N ALA A 22 4.64 -9.43 -5.27
CA ALA A 22 3.91 -8.18 -5.08
C ALA A 22 2.43 -8.49 -5.25
N ARG A 23 1.61 -8.20 -4.22
CA ARG A 23 0.19 -8.54 -4.23
C ARG A 23 -0.48 -7.81 -5.39
N VAL A 24 -1.06 -8.57 -6.31
CA VAL A 24 -1.69 -8.02 -7.52
C VAL A 24 -3.19 -7.81 -7.29
N TYR A 25 -3.59 -6.56 -7.09
CA TYR A 25 -5.00 -6.20 -6.88
C TYR A 25 -5.74 -6.05 -8.20
N LYS A 26 -6.79 -6.85 -8.42
CA LYS A 26 -7.53 -6.87 -9.69
C LYS A 26 -8.60 -5.78 -9.84
N SER A 27 -8.99 -5.13 -8.75
CA SER A 27 -9.89 -3.97 -8.76
C SER A 27 -9.42 -2.87 -7.80
N PRO A 28 -9.80 -1.60 -8.06
CA PRO A 28 -9.57 -0.49 -7.13
C PRO A 28 -10.02 -0.80 -5.70
N GLN A 29 -11.21 -1.35 -5.54
CA GLN A 29 -11.77 -1.65 -4.22
C GLN A 29 -11.00 -2.76 -3.51
N ALA A 30 -10.44 -3.73 -4.24
CA ALA A 30 -9.65 -4.79 -3.63
C ALA A 30 -8.33 -4.26 -3.06
N LEU A 31 -7.70 -3.31 -3.77
CA LEU A 31 -6.52 -2.59 -3.28
C LEU A 31 -6.84 -1.83 -2.00
N ILE A 32 -7.83 -0.91 -2.04
CA ILE A 32 -8.16 -0.06 -0.89
C ILE A 32 -8.62 -0.87 0.32
N LYS A 33 -9.44 -1.92 0.12
CA LYS A 33 -9.84 -2.79 1.23
C LYS A 33 -8.66 -3.50 1.88
N SER A 34 -7.66 -3.90 1.09
CA SER A 34 -6.45 -4.51 1.62
C SER A 34 -5.60 -3.50 2.37
N LEU A 35 -5.47 -2.28 1.85
CA LEU A 35 -4.70 -1.20 2.48
C LEU A 35 -5.19 -0.92 3.91
N TYR A 36 -6.51 -0.86 4.10
CA TYR A 36 -7.11 -0.62 5.41
C TYR A 36 -7.30 -1.88 6.28
N ALA A 37 -7.10 -3.07 5.73
CA ALA A 37 -7.22 -4.33 6.49
C ALA A 37 -5.88 -4.77 7.09
N ASP A 38 -4.77 -4.43 6.44
CA ASP A 38 -3.45 -4.70 6.97
C ASP A 38 -3.19 -3.73 8.13
N THR A 39 -3.04 -4.30 9.33
CA THR A 39 -2.52 -3.57 10.49
C THR A 39 -1.01 -3.55 10.34
N ILE A 40 -0.44 -2.37 10.09
CA ILE A 40 1.00 -2.24 9.92
C ILE A 40 1.59 -1.61 11.19
N ASP A 41 2.51 -2.34 11.81
CA ASP A 41 3.29 -1.79 12.92
C ASP A 41 4.13 -0.60 12.37
N PRO A 42 4.26 0.49 13.14
CA PRO A 42 5.06 1.64 12.72
C PRO A 42 6.48 1.16 12.37
N ALA A 43 6.91 1.50 11.16
CA ALA A 43 8.20 1.08 10.64
C ALA A 43 9.34 1.75 11.42
N GLU A 44 10.47 1.06 11.58
CA GLU A 44 11.72 1.65 12.09
C GLU A 44 12.17 2.82 11.19
N ASP A 45 12.86 3.82 11.74
CA ASP A 45 13.16 5.11 11.07
C ASP A 45 13.80 5.01 9.67
N ASP A 46 14.47 3.90 9.33
CA ASP A 46 15.12 3.66 8.02
C ASP A 46 14.40 2.62 7.13
N ALA A 47 13.24 2.11 7.54
CA ALA A 47 12.50 1.12 6.76
C ALA A 47 11.64 1.79 5.67
N PRO A 48 11.44 1.13 4.51
CA PRO A 48 10.47 1.59 3.52
C PRO A 48 9.11 1.84 4.16
N SER A 49 8.35 2.80 3.63
CA SER A 49 6.99 3.06 4.09
C SER A 49 6.25 1.73 4.32
N PRO A 50 5.56 1.57 5.47
CA PRO A 50 4.78 0.37 5.75
C PRO A 50 3.80 0.04 4.61
N TYR A 51 3.41 1.07 3.85
CA TYR A 51 2.45 1.01 2.76
C TYR A 51 3.08 0.82 1.37
N SER A 52 4.41 0.73 1.26
CA SER A 52 5.12 0.70 -0.03
C SER A 52 4.64 -0.39 -0.99
N ALA A 53 4.19 -1.54 -0.47
CA ALA A 53 3.60 -2.61 -1.27
C ALA A 53 2.29 -2.23 -1.98
N TYR A 54 1.58 -1.22 -1.49
CA TYR A 54 0.30 -0.70 -2.00
C TYR A 54 0.47 0.45 -2.99
N PHE A 55 1.59 1.14 -2.90
CA PHE A 55 1.86 2.36 -3.66
C PHE A 55 2.44 2.06 -5.04
N SER A 56 2.29 3.05 -5.93
CA SER A 56 2.88 3.03 -7.24
C SER A 56 4.40 3.15 -7.16
N ASP A 57 5.09 2.70 -8.21
CA ASP A 57 6.54 2.83 -8.26
C ASP A 57 6.95 4.31 -8.19
N ALA A 58 6.18 5.21 -8.84
CA ALA A 58 6.41 6.65 -8.82
C ALA A 58 6.15 7.31 -7.45
N LEU A 59 5.07 6.91 -6.75
CA LEU A 59 4.80 7.43 -5.40
C LEU A 59 5.86 6.94 -4.40
N ASN A 60 6.28 5.68 -4.50
CA ASN A 60 7.36 5.14 -3.67
C ASN A 60 8.69 5.86 -3.89
N GLU A 61 9.05 6.17 -5.14
CA GLU A 61 10.25 6.96 -5.46
C GLU A 61 10.18 8.34 -4.81
N SER A 62 9.01 8.99 -4.86
CA SER A 62 8.78 10.30 -4.25
C SER A 62 8.89 10.28 -2.73
N LEU A 63 8.31 9.27 -2.08
CA LEU A 63 8.42 9.06 -0.63
C LEU A 63 9.86 8.76 -0.20
N THR A 64 10.62 8.05 -1.02
CA THR A 64 12.05 7.80 -0.73
C THR A 64 12.87 9.10 -0.83
N ALA A 65 12.52 9.98 -1.77
CA ALA A 65 13.25 11.24 -1.97
C ALA A 65 12.86 12.33 -0.96
N ASN A 66 11.56 12.45 -0.63
CA ASN A 66 11.00 13.58 0.10
C ASN A 66 10.04 13.18 1.24
N GLY A 67 10.01 11.91 1.66
CA GLY A 67 9.06 11.42 2.66
C GLY A 67 9.14 12.13 4.01
N GLU A 68 10.30 12.68 4.38
CA GLU A 68 10.47 13.50 5.59
C GLU A 68 9.59 14.77 5.60
N ALA A 69 9.08 15.21 4.45
CA ALA A 69 8.14 16.33 4.35
C ALA A 69 6.72 15.98 4.83
N VAL A 70 6.42 14.69 5.01
CA VAL A 70 5.12 14.17 5.43
C VAL A 70 5.27 13.67 6.87
N ASP A 71 4.79 14.46 7.84
CA ASP A 71 4.97 14.21 9.27
C ASP A 71 3.75 13.53 9.94
N PHE A 72 2.82 13.00 9.13
CA PHE A 72 1.58 12.33 9.53
C PHE A 72 1.33 11.05 8.70
N ASP A 73 0.36 10.23 9.11
CA ASP A 73 -0.10 9.08 8.31
C ASP A 73 -1.15 9.55 7.27
N PRO A 74 -0.82 9.53 5.96
CA PRO A 74 -1.72 10.01 4.92
C PRO A 74 -2.94 9.11 4.70
N ILE A 75 -2.91 7.85 5.15
CA ILE A 75 -4.05 6.92 5.02
C ILE A 75 -5.06 7.15 6.15
N LEU A 76 -4.59 7.62 7.31
CA LEU A 76 -5.40 7.94 8.49
C LEU A 76 -5.75 9.42 8.61
N ALA A 77 -5.17 10.29 7.77
CA ALA A 77 -5.29 11.74 7.83
C ALA A 77 -4.94 12.29 9.23
N GLY A 78 -3.84 11.80 9.83
CA GLY A 78 -3.39 12.22 11.15
C GLY A 78 -2.18 11.46 11.67
N GLN A 79 -1.69 11.82 12.87
CA GLN A 79 -0.47 11.22 13.44
C GLN A 79 -0.63 9.74 13.80
N ASP A 80 -1.80 9.37 14.31
CA ASP A 80 -2.07 8.05 14.84
C ASP A 80 -3.54 7.64 14.71
N GLY A 81 -3.81 6.38 15.01
CA GLY A 81 -5.16 5.87 15.21
C GLY A 81 -5.51 4.67 14.33
N VAL A 82 -6.80 4.44 14.16
CA VAL A 82 -7.35 3.31 13.41
C VAL A 82 -8.58 3.78 12.65
N ALA A 83 -8.60 3.55 11.34
CA ALA A 83 -9.77 3.82 10.54
C ALA A 83 -10.91 2.86 10.89
N SER A 84 -12.08 3.41 11.20
CA SER A 84 -13.30 2.65 11.50
C SER A 84 -14.47 3.16 10.67
N ASN A 85 -15.51 2.35 10.50
CA ASN A 85 -16.68 2.68 9.68
C ASN A 85 -16.33 3.08 8.23
N ILE A 86 -15.32 2.40 7.67
CA ILE A 86 -14.78 2.68 6.33
C ILE A 86 -15.87 2.45 5.28
N GLN A 87 -16.05 3.44 4.42
CA GLN A 87 -16.97 3.46 3.29
C GLN A 87 -16.20 3.87 2.05
N LEU A 88 -16.40 3.12 0.96
CA LEU A 88 -15.79 3.40 -0.34
C LEU A 88 -16.89 3.85 -1.29
N SER A 89 -16.65 4.91 -2.05
CA SER A 89 -17.49 5.21 -3.20
C SER A 89 -17.25 4.20 -4.34
N PRO A 90 -18.19 4.05 -5.30
CA PRO A 90 -17.90 3.34 -6.54
C PRO A 90 -16.74 4.03 -7.29
N PRO A 91 -15.70 3.30 -7.71
CA PRO A 91 -14.60 3.90 -8.43
C PRO A 91 -15.03 4.34 -9.81
N ILE A 92 -14.53 5.51 -10.21
CA ILE A 92 -14.59 6.00 -11.57
C ILE A 92 -13.32 5.51 -12.26
N VAL A 93 -13.46 4.61 -13.24
CA VAL A 93 -12.32 4.01 -13.95
C VAL A 93 -12.21 4.64 -15.34
N PHE A 94 -11.02 5.13 -15.67
CA PHE A 94 -10.69 5.67 -16.98
C PHE A 94 -9.37 5.06 -17.47
N ASP A 95 -9.45 4.14 -18.44
CA ASP A 95 -8.32 3.37 -18.94
C ASP A 95 -7.50 2.69 -17.82
N ASN A 96 -6.31 3.24 -17.54
CA ASN A 96 -5.36 2.73 -16.56
C ASN A 96 -5.34 3.54 -15.27
N THR A 97 -6.27 4.47 -15.10
CA THR A 97 -6.45 5.23 -13.85
C THR A 97 -7.82 4.96 -13.25
N ALA A 98 -7.91 5.10 -11.93
CA ALA A 98 -9.17 5.06 -11.23
C ALA A 98 -9.16 6.04 -10.06
N GLU A 99 -10.32 6.64 -9.81
CA GLU A 99 -10.52 7.54 -8.67
C GLU A 99 -11.65 7.00 -7.80
N LEU A 100 -11.49 7.10 -6.48
CA LEU A 100 -12.56 6.83 -5.52
C LEU A 100 -12.36 7.61 -4.23
N GLU A 101 -13.45 7.73 -3.47
CA GLU A 101 -13.47 8.33 -2.15
C GLU A 101 -13.46 7.25 -1.09
N VAL A 102 -12.76 7.51 0.01
CA VAL A 102 -12.77 6.69 1.22
C VAL A 102 -13.12 7.56 2.41
N SER A 103 -14.28 7.31 3.01
CA SER A 103 -14.72 7.97 4.23
C SER A 103 -14.61 7.05 5.42
N PHE A 104 -14.08 7.53 6.54
CA PHE A 104 -13.93 6.75 7.77
C PHE A 104 -13.93 7.65 9.00
N ARG A 105 -13.92 7.03 10.20
CA ARG A 105 -13.65 7.70 11.47
C ARG A 105 -12.28 7.32 11.98
N ASN A 106 -11.47 8.31 12.34
CA ASN A 106 -10.27 8.15 13.14
C ASN A 106 -10.53 8.74 14.53
N GLY A 107 -10.75 7.87 15.52
CA GLY A 107 -11.20 8.27 16.85
C GLY A 107 -12.50 9.09 16.81
N LYS A 108 -12.45 10.37 17.18
CA LYS A 108 -13.61 11.28 17.14
C LYS A 108 -13.77 12.02 15.81
N LEU A 109 -12.71 12.09 15.02
CA LEU A 109 -12.68 12.81 13.74
C LEU A 109 -13.28 11.95 12.63
N SER A 110 -13.91 12.60 11.68
CA SER A 110 -14.32 12.00 10.41
C SER A 110 -13.40 12.52 9.32
N ALA A 111 -12.94 11.64 8.43
CA ALA A 111 -12.11 11.99 7.30
C ALA A 111 -12.73 11.43 6.01
N THR A 112 -12.53 12.14 4.91
CA THR A 112 -12.82 11.67 3.55
C THR A 112 -11.58 11.93 2.70
N LEU A 113 -10.96 10.86 2.24
CA LEU A 113 -9.78 10.91 1.39
C LEU A 113 -10.13 10.54 -0.05
N PHE A 114 -9.53 11.25 -1.00
CA PHE A 114 -9.66 11.04 -2.42
C PHE A 114 -8.43 10.28 -2.90
N TYR A 115 -8.64 9.10 -3.48
CA TYR A 115 -7.58 8.24 -3.94
C TYR A 115 -7.48 8.28 -5.45
N THR A 116 -6.28 8.58 -5.96
CA THR A 116 -5.92 8.37 -7.35
C THR A 116 -5.14 7.07 -7.45
N LEU A 117 -5.61 6.17 -8.30
CA LEU A 117 -5.01 4.87 -8.52
C LEU A 117 -4.51 4.74 -9.96
N VAL A 118 -3.44 3.99 -10.12
CA VAL A 118 -2.89 3.62 -11.43
C VAL A 118 -2.79 2.11 -11.57
N ARG A 119 -2.89 1.63 -12.81
CA ARG A 119 -2.67 0.23 -13.16
C ARG A 119 -1.22 0.03 -13.59
N GLU A 120 -0.47 -0.73 -12.80
CA GLU A 120 0.91 -1.10 -13.08
C GLU A 120 1.17 -2.56 -12.67
N ASN A 121 2.15 -3.21 -13.31
CA ASN A 121 2.58 -4.56 -12.96
C ASN A 121 1.41 -5.58 -12.86
N GLY A 122 0.36 -5.38 -13.67
CA GLY A 122 -0.81 -6.26 -13.74
C GLY A 122 -1.89 -6.06 -12.68
N GLY A 123 -1.75 -5.05 -11.80
CA GLY A 123 -2.68 -4.72 -10.72
C GLY A 123 -2.88 -3.22 -10.52
N TRP A 124 -3.76 -2.85 -9.58
CA TRP A 124 -3.96 -1.47 -9.15
C TRP A 124 -3.02 -1.11 -8.01
N LYS A 125 -2.58 0.14 -7.99
CA LYS A 125 -1.73 0.75 -6.95
C LYS A 125 -2.20 2.17 -6.64
N VAL A 126 -1.91 2.65 -5.43
CA VAL A 126 -2.19 4.03 -5.02
C VAL A 126 -1.10 4.93 -5.56
N ASP A 127 -1.48 5.96 -6.30
CA ASP A 127 -0.56 6.94 -6.87
C ASP A 127 -0.66 8.32 -6.20
N ASP A 128 -1.81 8.61 -5.61
CA ASP A 128 -2.01 9.80 -4.77
C ASP A 128 -3.13 9.56 -3.73
N ILE A 129 -3.03 10.31 -2.64
CA ILE A 129 -4.05 10.40 -1.58
C ILE A 129 -4.21 11.88 -1.28
N ALA A 130 -5.43 12.38 -1.28
CA ALA A 130 -5.70 13.78 -1.00
C ALA A 130 -6.82 13.95 0.03
N ASP A 131 -6.69 14.96 0.89
CA ASP A 131 -7.82 15.53 1.62
C ASP A 131 -8.18 16.87 0.98
N GLN A 132 -9.37 16.94 0.41
CA GLN A 132 -9.90 18.16 -0.21
C GLN A 132 -10.86 18.91 0.73
N SER A 133 -10.99 18.44 1.97
CA SER A 133 -11.88 18.98 2.98
C SER A 133 -11.16 20.00 3.86
N GLY A 134 -11.92 20.94 4.43
CA GLY A 134 -11.40 21.88 5.43
C GLY A 134 -10.62 23.07 4.85
N ASP A 135 -9.87 23.74 5.73
CA ASP A 135 -9.19 25.01 5.42
C ASP A 135 -7.79 24.81 4.80
N GLU A 136 -7.19 23.62 4.98
CA GLU A 136 -5.86 23.27 4.47
C GLU A 136 -5.91 21.97 3.66
N PRO A 137 -6.41 22.03 2.41
CA PRO A 137 -6.41 20.87 1.53
C PRO A 137 -4.99 20.46 1.15
N TRP A 138 -4.77 19.17 0.97
CA TRP A 138 -3.47 18.60 0.60
C TRP A 138 -3.63 17.39 -0.32
N SER A 139 -2.62 17.14 -1.15
CA SER A 139 -2.40 15.84 -1.78
C SER A 139 -1.01 15.33 -1.39
N LEU A 140 -0.86 14.02 -1.29
CA LEU A 140 0.40 13.41 -0.92
C LEU A 140 1.47 13.71 -1.97
N ARG A 141 1.10 13.74 -3.26
CA ARG A 141 2.00 14.13 -4.33
C ARG A 141 2.46 15.58 -4.21
N ASP A 142 1.55 16.52 -3.96
CA ASP A 142 1.90 17.95 -3.81
C ASP A 142 2.86 18.15 -2.62
N LEU A 143 2.61 17.47 -1.50
CA LEU A 143 3.49 17.51 -0.32
C LEU A 143 4.91 16.99 -0.62
N LEU A 144 5.02 16.05 -1.55
CA LEU A 144 6.28 15.47 -2.02
C LEU A 144 6.92 16.26 -3.18
N GLY A 145 6.31 17.38 -3.59
CA GLY A 145 6.81 18.28 -4.63
C GLY A 145 6.60 17.80 -6.06
N GLN A 146 5.58 16.96 -6.30
CA GLN A 146 5.24 16.36 -7.60
C GLN A 146 4.09 17.10 -8.29
#